data_AF-A0A519Z8L3-F1
#
_entry.id   AF-A0A519Z8L3-F1
#
_cell.length_a   1.000
_cell.length_b   1.000
_cell.length_c   1.000
_cell.angle_alpha   90.00
_cell.angle_beta   90.00
_cell.angle_gamma   90.00
#
_symmetry.space_group_name_H-M   'P 1'
#
loop_
_entity.id
_entity.type
_entity.pdbx_description
1 polymer ?
#
loop_
_entity_poly.entity_id
_entity_poly.type
_entity_poly.pdbx_seq_one_letter_code
_entity_poly.pdbx_strand_id
1 'polypeptide(L)'
;MHSLRLCALGLLLASLFCQPVAAQAPDPTFTPPSSLYAPAAVFSMGAQQADGKRVITGSFSRVNNTSVGGVARLDAGGALDLAFAQNVGVSSNTAFVKSLPNGQYLVGNSFNTLVTAGGLTRNGLVRLNANGTADASFDVGAGVGSTSNEMGRVATFIGQPDGKVLVGGVFPSFNGQLTSGLVRLNANGTPDAALLLTLARASPEASSPLRCSPMARY
;
A
#
# COMPACT_ATOMS: atom_id res chain seq x y z
N MET A 1 13.48 -19.48 73.74
CA MET A 1 12.16 -20.13 73.58
C MET A 1 11.17 -19.02 73.18
N HIS A 2 10.91 -18.70 71.92
CA HIS A 2 10.17 -19.52 70.95
C HIS A 2 10.52 -19.09 69.52
N SER A 3 10.93 -20.07 68.72
CA SER A 3 10.83 -20.09 67.27
C SER A 3 9.36 -20.20 66.83
N LEU A 4 8.95 -19.56 65.73
CA LEU A 4 8.18 -20.19 64.62
C LEU A 4 7.74 -19.15 63.57
N ARG A 5 8.14 -19.41 62.32
CA ARG A 5 7.36 -19.25 61.07
C ARG A 5 6.96 -17.84 60.60
N LEU A 6 7.72 -17.32 59.64
CA LEU A 6 7.14 -16.57 58.51
C LEU A 6 7.99 -16.79 57.24
N CYS A 7 8.06 -18.04 56.80
CA CYS A 7 8.62 -18.42 55.50
C CYS A 7 7.45 -18.81 54.58
N ALA A 8 6.70 -17.82 54.10
CA ALA A 8 5.63 -17.99 53.10
C ALA A 8 5.30 -16.69 52.35
N LEU A 9 6.25 -15.76 52.22
CA LEU A 9 6.05 -14.47 51.55
C LEU A 9 6.83 -14.37 50.22
N GLY A 10 6.80 -15.44 49.41
CA GLY A 10 7.65 -15.53 48.22
C GLY A 10 7.03 -16.20 46.98
N LEU A 11 5.74 -16.55 47.00
CA LEU A 11 5.12 -17.33 45.93
C LEU A 11 3.64 -16.96 45.73
N LEU A 12 3.34 -15.67 45.54
CA LEU A 12 1.99 -15.26 45.12
C LEU A 12 1.96 -13.91 44.37
N LEU A 13 3.00 -13.62 43.57
CA LEU A 13 3.07 -12.39 42.76
C LEU A 13 3.66 -12.63 41.37
N ALA A 14 3.37 -13.78 40.77
CA ALA A 14 3.71 -14.07 39.37
C ALA A 14 2.59 -14.76 38.58
N SER A 15 1.33 -14.68 39.05
CA SER A 15 0.17 -15.26 38.34
C SER A 15 -0.90 -14.23 37.97
N LEU A 16 -0.55 -12.95 37.96
CA LEU A 16 -1.45 -11.89 37.51
C LEU A 16 -1.07 -11.46 36.09
N PHE A 17 -1.93 -11.89 35.16
CA PHE A 17 -2.09 -11.42 33.78
C PHE A 17 -1.21 -12.06 32.70
N CYS A 18 -1.25 -13.39 32.57
CA CYS A 18 -1.42 -13.93 31.23
C CYS A 18 -2.92 -13.84 30.90
N GLN A 19 -3.38 -12.65 30.49
CA GLN A 19 -4.69 -12.57 29.87
C GLN A 19 -4.58 -13.40 28.58
N PRO A 20 -5.44 -14.39 28.33
CA PRO A 20 -5.52 -14.95 26.99
C PRO A 20 -5.79 -13.76 26.08
N VAL A 21 -4.95 -13.56 25.06
CA VAL A 21 -5.28 -12.64 23.97
C VAL A 21 -6.53 -13.24 23.35
N ALA A 22 -7.69 -12.76 23.80
CA ALA A 22 -8.94 -13.11 23.16
C ALA A 22 -8.78 -12.71 21.70
N ALA A 23 -9.12 -13.61 20.79
CA ALA A 23 -9.28 -13.23 19.40
C ALA A 23 -10.17 -11.98 19.36
N GLN A 24 -9.81 -11.00 18.54
CA GLN A 24 -10.60 -9.79 18.39
C GLN A 24 -12.02 -10.21 18.02
N ALA A 25 -13.00 -9.80 18.83
CA ALA A 25 -14.40 -10.02 18.50
C ALA A 25 -14.75 -9.18 17.26
N PRO A 26 -15.64 -9.66 16.37
CA PRO A 26 -16.20 -8.83 15.33
C PRO A 26 -16.76 -7.54 15.94
N ASP A 27 -16.45 -6.39 15.33
CA ASP A 27 -16.97 -5.09 15.76
C ASP A 27 -18.49 -5.07 15.60
N PRO A 28 -19.27 -5.11 16.70
CA PRO A 28 -20.72 -5.21 16.62
C PRO A 28 -21.37 -3.90 16.13
N THR A 29 -20.60 -2.80 16.09
CA THR A 29 -21.07 -1.50 15.60
C THR A 29 -20.87 -1.34 14.10
N PHE A 30 -20.08 -2.21 13.46
CA PHE A 30 -19.90 -2.19 12.02
C PHE A 30 -20.98 -3.01 11.33
N THR A 31 -21.91 -2.31 10.70
CA THR A 31 -22.93 -2.91 9.83
C THR A 31 -22.48 -2.73 8.37
N PRO A 32 -21.85 -3.75 7.74
CA PRO A 32 -21.42 -3.62 6.36
C PRO A 32 -22.63 -3.35 5.44
N PRO A 33 -22.40 -2.72 4.27
CA PRO A 33 -23.45 -2.52 3.28
C PRO A 33 -24.19 -3.82 2.96
N SER A 34 -25.53 -3.77 2.98
CA SER A 34 -26.38 -4.94 2.78
C SER A 34 -26.38 -5.44 1.34
N SER A 35 -25.91 -4.63 0.38
CA SER A 35 -25.71 -5.07 -1.01
C SER A 35 -24.53 -4.39 -1.70
N LEU A 36 -23.76 -5.20 -2.43
CA LEU A 36 -22.81 -4.75 -3.46
C LEU A 36 -23.29 -5.38 -4.79
N TYR A 37 -23.50 -4.58 -5.85
CA TYR A 37 -24.09 -5.08 -7.10
C TYR A 37 -23.08 -5.06 -8.26
N ALA A 38 -23.00 -6.19 -8.99
CA ALA A 38 -22.37 -6.48 -10.30
C ALA A 38 -20.95 -5.94 -10.64
N PRO A 39 -20.03 -6.82 -11.11
CA PRO A 39 -19.55 -7.97 -10.34
C PRO A 39 -19.17 -7.50 -8.93
N ALA A 40 -19.71 -8.15 -7.91
CA ALA A 40 -19.71 -7.65 -6.54
C ALA A 40 -18.42 -7.91 -5.75
N ALA A 41 -17.28 -8.10 -6.44
CA ALA A 41 -16.03 -8.41 -5.77
C ALA A 41 -15.38 -7.13 -5.23
N VAL A 42 -15.19 -7.08 -3.91
CA VAL A 42 -14.20 -6.18 -3.30
C VAL A 42 -12.84 -6.82 -3.55
N PHE A 43 -12.01 -6.18 -4.36
CA PHE A 43 -10.65 -6.65 -4.66
C PHE A 43 -9.65 -6.22 -3.59
N SER A 44 -9.91 -5.10 -2.93
CA SER A 44 -9.01 -4.59 -1.90
C SER A 44 -9.74 -3.71 -0.91
N MET A 45 -9.24 -3.71 0.32
CA MET A 45 -9.59 -2.75 1.34
C MET A 45 -8.33 -2.01 1.78
N GLY A 46 -8.43 -0.68 1.83
CA GLY A 46 -7.43 0.16 2.48
C GLY A 46 -7.42 -0.14 3.97
N ALA A 47 -6.25 0.01 4.59
CA ALA A 47 -6.15 -0.11 6.04
C ALA A 47 -7.15 0.85 6.71
N GLN A 48 -7.76 0.40 7.80
CA GLN A 48 -8.65 1.21 8.61
C GLN A 48 -7.92 2.48 9.05
N GLN A 49 -8.55 3.63 8.82
CA GLN A 49 -8.03 4.91 9.27
C GLN A 49 -8.26 5.08 10.78
N ALA A 50 -7.55 6.01 11.40
CA ALA A 50 -7.67 6.27 12.84
C ALA A 50 -9.10 6.69 13.26
N ASP A 51 -9.89 7.25 12.34
CA ASP A 51 -11.29 7.62 12.51
C ASP A 51 -12.28 6.46 12.26
N GLY A 52 -11.78 5.25 12.04
CA GLY A 52 -12.59 4.06 11.78
C GLY A 52 -13.05 3.89 10.33
N LYS A 53 -12.81 4.87 9.45
CA LYS A 53 -13.24 4.80 8.05
C LYS A 53 -12.41 3.79 7.26
N ARG A 54 -13.02 3.23 6.22
CA ARG A 54 -12.42 2.20 5.36
C ARG A 54 -12.68 2.52 3.90
N VAL A 55 -11.66 2.51 3.05
CA VAL A 55 -11.82 2.63 1.60
C VAL A 55 -11.77 1.24 0.97
N ILE A 56 -12.70 0.96 0.09
CA ILE A 56 -12.81 -0.31 -0.62
C ILE A 56 -12.69 -0.07 -2.12
N THR A 57 -12.05 -1.01 -2.82
CA THR A 57 -12.01 -1.03 -4.29
C THR A 57 -12.42 -2.38 -4.82
N GLY A 58 -13.03 -2.39 -6.00
CA GLY A 58 -13.64 -3.60 -6.53
C GLY A 58 -14.22 -3.41 -7.92
N SER A 59 -14.83 -4.47 -8.44
CA SER A 59 -15.64 -4.43 -9.66
C SER A 59 -17.07 -3.99 -9.41
N PHE A 60 -17.44 -3.67 -8.16
CA PHE A 60 -18.80 -3.26 -7.82
C PHE A 60 -19.17 -1.92 -8.49
N SER A 61 -20.41 -1.84 -8.97
CA SER A 61 -20.99 -0.64 -9.57
C SER A 61 -21.96 0.08 -8.64
N ARG A 62 -22.29 -0.55 -7.50
CA ARG A 62 -23.19 -0.01 -6.48
C ARG A 62 -22.77 -0.44 -5.09
N VAL A 63 -22.97 0.45 -4.12
CA VAL A 63 -22.97 0.14 -2.69
C VAL A 63 -24.36 0.49 -2.17
N ASN A 64 -25.05 -0.50 -1.60
CA ASN A 64 -26.49 -0.49 -1.40
C ASN A 64 -27.23 -0.19 -2.72
N ASN A 65 -27.91 0.97 -2.80
CA ASN A 65 -28.61 1.44 -4.00
C ASN A 65 -27.94 2.65 -4.66
N THR A 66 -26.78 3.07 -4.16
CA THR A 66 -26.04 4.22 -4.70
C THR A 66 -25.01 3.77 -5.72
N SER A 67 -25.04 4.36 -6.91
CA SER A 67 -24.07 4.12 -7.97
C SER A 67 -22.69 4.63 -7.56
N VAL A 68 -21.67 3.78 -7.66
CA VAL A 68 -20.27 4.09 -7.35
C VAL A 68 -19.35 3.38 -8.33
N GLY A 69 -18.24 4.00 -8.71
CA GLY A 69 -17.35 3.50 -9.77
C GLY A 69 -16.32 2.44 -9.36
N GLY A 70 -16.59 1.57 -8.39
CA GLY A 70 -15.61 0.57 -7.94
C GLY A 70 -14.56 1.10 -6.95
N VAL A 71 -14.70 2.33 -6.47
CA VAL A 71 -13.99 2.89 -5.31
C VAL A 71 -15.03 3.54 -4.40
N ALA A 72 -15.06 3.16 -3.13
CA ALA A 72 -16.00 3.70 -2.16
C ALA A 72 -15.36 3.82 -0.78
N ARG A 73 -15.84 4.77 0.04
CA ARG A 73 -15.47 4.85 1.45
C ARG A 73 -16.67 4.52 2.32
N LEU A 74 -16.44 3.68 3.32
CA LEU A 74 -17.38 3.39 4.39
C LEU A 74 -16.95 4.17 5.64
N ASP A 75 -17.92 4.69 6.37
CA ASP A 75 -17.70 5.26 7.68
C ASP A 75 -17.42 4.17 8.74
N ALA A 76 -17.20 4.59 9.99
CA ALA A 76 -16.91 3.66 11.08
C ALA A 76 -18.05 2.65 11.34
N GLY A 77 -19.30 3.04 11.07
CA GLY A 77 -20.49 2.17 11.18
C GLY A 77 -20.76 1.32 9.94
N GLY A 78 -20.02 1.52 8.85
CA GLY A 78 -20.19 0.82 7.58
C GLY A 78 -21.14 1.47 6.59
N ALA A 79 -21.67 2.65 6.90
CA ALA A 79 -22.46 3.44 5.97
C ALA A 79 -21.58 4.07 4.87
N LEU A 80 -22.14 4.21 3.67
CA LEU A 80 -21.43 4.81 2.53
C LEU A 80 -21.21 6.30 2.76
N ASP A 81 -19.95 6.75 2.66
CA ASP A 81 -19.60 8.16 2.63
C ASP A 81 -19.92 8.76 1.25
N LEU A 82 -21.09 9.38 1.15
CA LEU A 82 -21.60 9.95 -0.10
C LEU A 82 -20.74 11.10 -0.62
N ALA A 83 -20.17 11.93 0.26
CA ALA A 83 -19.33 13.06 -0.16
C ALA A 83 -18.04 12.55 -0.80
N PHE A 84 -17.43 11.51 -0.23
CA PHE A 84 -16.28 10.85 -0.83
C PHE A 84 -16.64 10.21 -2.18
N ALA A 85 -17.74 9.47 -2.24
CA ALA A 85 -18.18 8.83 -3.47
C ALA A 85 -18.45 9.83 -4.61
N GLN A 86 -19.05 10.98 -4.31
CA GLN A 86 -19.26 12.05 -5.28
C GLN A 86 -17.95 12.63 -5.80
N ASN A 87 -16.97 12.87 -4.92
CA ASN A 87 -15.66 13.40 -5.31
C ASN A 87 -14.85 12.42 -6.16
N VAL A 88 -14.94 11.13 -5.87
CA VAL A 88 -14.30 10.09 -6.67
C VAL A 88 -14.94 9.97 -8.05
N GLY A 89 -16.27 10.08 -8.11
CA GLY A 89 -17.04 9.99 -9.35
C GLY A 89 -16.95 8.61 -10.00
N VAL A 90 -16.94 8.59 -11.33
CA VAL A 90 -16.78 7.35 -12.10
C VAL A 90 -15.29 6.98 -12.11
N SER A 91 -14.95 5.97 -11.32
CA SER A 91 -13.64 5.31 -11.43
C SER A 91 -13.67 4.13 -12.40
N SER A 92 -12.49 3.79 -12.92
CA SER A 92 -12.32 2.70 -13.86
C SER A 92 -11.02 1.96 -13.59
N ASN A 93 -11.06 0.64 -13.79
CA ASN A 93 -9.89 -0.23 -13.76
C ASN A 93 -9.10 -0.13 -12.43
N THR A 94 -9.80 -0.04 -11.30
CA THR A 94 -9.22 0.04 -9.95
C THR A 94 -9.24 -1.33 -9.27
N ALA A 95 -8.08 -1.98 -9.16
CA ALA A 95 -7.92 -3.28 -8.52
C ALA A 95 -7.47 -3.20 -7.06
N PHE A 96 -6.77 -2.14 -6.67
CA PHE A 96 -6.29 -1.98 -5.29
C PHE A 96 -6.39 -0.56 -4.77
N VAL A 97 -6.38 -0.47 -3.44
CA VAL A 97 -6.22 0.76 -2.68
C VAL A 97 -5.24 0.56 -1.53
N LYS A 98 -4.44 1.59 -1.24
CA LYS A 98 -3.61 1.69 -0.04
C LYS A 98 -3.81 3.04 0.64
N SER A 99 -4.12 3.00 1.92
CA SER A 99 -4.11 4.18 2.78
C SER A 99 -2.65 4.62 2.99
N LEU A 100 -2.37 5.90 2.78
CA LEU A 100 -1.06 6.50 3.00
C LEU A 100 -1.02 7.16 4.39
N PRO A 101 0.16 7.26 5.03
CA PRO A 101 0.30 7.84 6.37
C PRO A 101 -0.22 9.29 6.50
N ASN A 102 -0.24 10.04 5.40
CA ASN A 102 -0.73 11.42 5.34
C ASN A 102 -2.25 11.51 5.13
N GLY A 103 -3.00 10.41 5.24
CA GLY A 103 -4.46 10.37 5.09
C GLY A 103 -4.96 10.32 3.64
N GLN A 104 -4.05 10.36 2.66
CA GLN A 104 -4.38 10.17 1.25
C GLN A 104 -4.51 8.67 0.92
N TYR A 105 -4.96 8.36 -0.30
CA TYR A 105 -5.10 6.99 -0.79
C TYR A 105 -4.39 6.83 -2.12
N LEU A 106 -3.66 5.73 -2.30
CA LEU A 106 -3.14 5.33 -3.60
C LEU A 106 -4.07 4.28 -4.18
N VAL A 107 -4.66 4.57 -5.34
CA VAL A 107 -5.60 3.69 -6.04
C VAL A 107 -5.01 3.33 -7.40
N GLY A 108 -5.18 2.08 -7.83
CA GLY A 108 -4.62 1.65 -9.10
C GLY A 108 -4.97 0.23 -9.48
N ASN A 109 -4.26 -0.28 -10.48
CA ASN A 109 -4.32 -1.65 -10.96
C ASN A 109 -2.92 -2.26 -11.06
N SER A 110 -2.86 -3.58 -11.24
CA SER A 110 -1.60 -4.30 -11.26
C SER A 110 -0.76 -4.00 -12.49
N PHE A 111 -1.36 -3.49 -13.57
CA PHE A 111 -0.69 -3.30 -14.87
C PHE A 111 -0.64 -1.83 -15.23
N ASN A 112 0.24 -1.40 -16.13
CA ASN A 112 0.34 0.03 -16.49
C ASN A 112 -0.82 0.58 -17.35
N THR A 113 -2.00 -0.02 -17.27
CA THR A 113 -3.20 0.40 -18.00
C THR A 113 -3.84 1.61 -17.32
N LEU A 114 -4.55 2.43 -18.11
CA LEU A 114 -5.17 3.66 -17.61
C LEU A 114 -6.14 3.36 -16.45
N VAL A 115 -6.02 4.16 -15.40
CA VAL A 115 -6.89 4.20 -14.23
C VAL A 115 -7.51 5.58 -14.16
N THR A 116 -8.81 5.64 -13.90
CA THR A 116 -9.51 6.90 -13.62
C THR A 116 -10.07 6.88 -12.22
N ALA A 117 -9.84 7.95 -11.45
CA ALA A 117 -10.48 8.18 -10.15
C ALA A 117 -10.39 9.68 -9.81
N GLY A 118 -11.40 10.22 -9.11
CA GLY A 118 -11.40 11.63 -8.70
C GLY A 118 -11.38 12.62 -9.87
N GLY A 119 -11.91 12.22 -11.03
CA GLY A 119 -11.89 13.01 -12.27
C GLY A 119 -10.55 13.03 -13.01
N LEU A 120 -9.54 12.29 -12.56
CA LEU A 120 -8.21 12.25 -13.17
C LEU A 120 -7.90 10.86 -13.72
N THR A 121 -7.36 10.81 -14.94
CA THR A 121 -6.89 9.57 -15.58
C THR A 121 -5.36 9.55 -15.64
N ARG A 122 -4.75 8.47 -15.16
CA ARG A 122 -3.29 8.27 -15.11
C ARG A 122 -2.90 6.84 -15.49
N ASN A 123 -1.62 6.66 -15.82
CA ASN A 123 -1.04 5.33 -16.06
C ASN A 123 -0.93 4.57 -14.74
N GLY A 124 -1.74 3.52 -14.57
CA GLY A 124 -1.68 2.54 -13.49
C GLY A 124 -2.06 3.04 -12.09
N LEU A 125 -1.81 4.31 -11.76
CA LEU A 125 -1.86 4.85 -10.39
C LEU A 125 -2.44 6.26 -10.35
N VAL A 126 -3.42 6.45 -9.48
CA VAL A 126 -3.97 7.74 -9.10
C VAL A 126 -3.87 7.89 -7.59
N ARG A 127 -3.36 9.02 -7.12
CA ARG A 127 -3.45 9.39 -5.70
C ARG A 127 -4.71 10.21 -5.46
N LEU A 128 -5.46 9.85 -4.45
CA LEU A 128 -6.66 10.56 -4.00
C LEU A 128 -6.36 11.26 -2.68
N ASN A 129 -6.85 12.49 -2.55
CA ASN A 129 -6.89 13.21 -1.29
C ASN A 129 -7.83 12.52 -0.29
N ALA A 130 -7.73 12.91 0.98
CA ALA A 130 -8.58 12.38 2.03
C ALA A 130 -10.09 12.60 1.77
N ASN A 131 -10.49 13.54 0.92
CA ASN A 131 -11.89 13.77 0.57
C ASN A 131 -12.36 13.01 -0.69
N GLY A 132 -11.46 12.29 -1.38
CA GLY A 132 -11.77 11.53 -2.59
C GLY A 132 -11.49 12.25 -3.91
N THR A 133 -11.09 13.54 -3.89
CA THR A 133 -10.64 14.22 -5.12
C THR A 133 -9.27 13.71 -5.53
N ALA A 134 -8.95 13.75 -6.82
CA ALA A 134 -7.62 13.40 -7.29
C ALA A 134 -6.56 14.43 -6.85
N ASP A 135 -5.39 13.94 -6.45
CA ASP A 135 -4.21 14.76 -6.26
C ASP A 135 -3.44 14.88 -7.59
N ALA A 136 -3.67 15.98 -8.29
CA ALA A 136 -3.06 16.24 -9.59
C ALA A 136 -1.52 16.37 -9.53
N SER A 137 -0.95 16.65 -8.34
CA SER A 137 0.49 16.81 -8.16
C SER A 137 1.25 15.48 -8.17
N PHE A 138 0.55 14.36 -8.00
CA PHE A 138 1.12 13.02 -8.08
C PHE A 138 1.02 12.48 -9.51
N ASP A 139 2.16 12.47 -10.21
CA ASP A 139 2.26 11.99 -11.57
C ASP A 139 3.40 10.98 -11.73
N VAL A 140 3.04 9.76 -12.08
CA VAL A 140 3.99 8.67 -12.33
C VAL A 140 4.55 8.68 -13.74
N GLY A 141 4.12 9.64 -14.57
CA GLY A 141 4.53 9.77 -15.97
C GLY A 141 4.14 8.53 -16.77
N ALA A 142 5.12 7.91 -17.42
CA ALA A 142 4.90 6.67 -18.17
C ALA A 142 4.66 5.44 -17.27
N GLY A 143 4.79 5.53 -15.94
CA GLY A 143 4.51 4.42 -15.02
C GLY A 143 5.45 3.22 -15.22
N VAL A 144 4.98 1.99 -14.99
CA VAL A 144 5.83 0.80 -15.15
C VAL A 144 6.03 0.43 -16.62
N GLY A 145 7.27 0.18 -17.02
CA GLY A 145 7.62 -0.29 -18.35
C GLY A 145 7.35 -1.78 -18.54
N SER A 146 7.35 -2.24 -19.79
CA SER A 146 7.19 -3.65 -20.19
C SER A 146 8.31 -4.04 -21.16
N THR A 147 8.54 -5.34 -21.34
CA THR A 147 9.40 -5.87 -22.42
C THR A 147 8.54 -6.45 -23.55
N SER A 148 9.17 -6.92 -24.63
CA SER A 148 8.47 -7.61 -25.71
C SER A 148 7.79 -8.91 -25.27
N ASN A 149 8.26 -9.51 -24.17
CA ASN A 149 7.85 -10.85 -23.73
C ASN A 149 7.14 -10.84 -22.37
N GLU A 150 7.14 -9.72 -21.65
CA GLU A 150 6.57 -9.63 -20.30
C GLU A 150 5.97 -8.24 -20.04
N MET A 151 4.71 -8.22 -19.59
CA MET A 151 4.03 -7.01 -19.15
C MET A 151 4.51 -6.60 -17.77
N GLY A 152 4.91 -5.34 -17.64
CA GLY A 152 5.23 -4.73 -16.35
C GLY A 152 4.04 -4.79 -15.42
N ARG A 153 4.26 -5.34 -14.22
CA ARG A 153 3.24 -5.52 -13.20
C ARG A 153 3.71 -4.99 -11.86
N VAL A 154 2.90 -4.14 -11.24
CA VAL A 154 3.08 -3.83 -9.82
C VAL A 154 2.40 -4.88 -8.96
N ALA A 155 3.10 -5.36 -7.94
CA ALA A 155 2.60 -6.32 -6.98
C ALA A 155 2.23 -5.68 -5.64
N THR A 156 2.92 -4.60 -5.23
CA THR A 156 2.71 -3.97 -3.92
C THR A 156 3.15 -2.51 -3.88
N PHE A 157 2.61 -1.79 -2.90
CA PHE A 157 2.90 -0.39 -2.60
C PHE A 157 2.95 -0.19 -1.09
N ILE A 158 3.89 0.63 -0.63
CA ILE A 158 3.99 1.04 0.77
C ILE A 158 4.24 2.54 0.81
N GLY A 159 3.30 3.28 1.41
CA GLY A 159 3.48 4.71 1.70
C GLY A 159 4.47 4.92 2.84
N GLN A 160 5.28 5.97 2.74
CA GLN A 160 6.24 6.36 3.76
C GLN A 160 5.77 7.65 4.47
N PRO A 161 6.20 7.90 5.72
CA PRO A 161 5.78 9.08 6.48
C PRO A 161 6.12 10.43 5.82
N ASP A 162 7.14 10.47 4.97
CA ASP A 162 7.58 11.64 4.22
C ASP A 162 6.78 11.87 2.92
N GLY A 163 5.71 11.11 2.71
CA GLY A 163 4.86 11.19 1.51
C GLY A 163 5.42 10.47 0.29
N LYS A 164 6.59 9.82 0.40
CA LYS A 164 7.12 8.93 -0.64
C LYS A 164 6.36 7.62 -0.69
N VAL A 165 6.52 6.89 -1.79
CA VAL A 165 5.89 5.58 -1.98
C VAL A 165 6.92 4.59 -2.48
N LEU A 166 7.09 3.46 -1.79
CA LEU A 166 7.84 2.32 -2.31
C LEU A 166 6.92 1.45 -3.16
N VAL A 167 7.37 1.12 -4.36
CA VAL A 167 6.63 0.35 -5.37
C VAL A 167 7.43 -0.90 -5.71
N GLY A 168 6.81 -2.08 -5.57
CA GLY A 168 7.45 -3.36 -5.82
C GLY A 168 6.65 -4.23 -6.80
N GLY A 169 7.34 -4.94 -7.68
CA GLY A 169 6.70 -5.81 -8.67
C GLY A 169 7.68 -6.42 -9.66
N VAL A 170 7.17 -6.72 -10.86
CA VAL A 170 7.92 -7.28 -11.98
C VAL A 170 7.86 -6.28 -13.12
N PHE A 171 8.87 -5.45 -13.26
CA PHE A 171 8.98 -4.47 -14.34
C PHE A 171 10.46 -4.11 -14.55
N PRO A 172 10.89 -3.92 -15.81
CA PRO A 172 12.28 -3.56 -16.15
C PRO A 172 12.59 -2.07 -15.97
N SER A 173 11.57 -1.23 -15.89
CA SER A 173 11.71 0.21 -15.79
C SER A 173 10.49 0.88 -15.16
N PHE A 174 10.69 2.10 -14.68
CA PHE A 174 9.64 2.99 -14.21
C PHE A 174 9.88 4.38 -14.78
N ASN A 175 8.87 4.96 -15.41
CA ASN A 175 8.93 6.24 -16.10
C ASN A 175 10.14 6.36 -17.05
N GLY A 176 10.42 5.29 -17.81
CA GLY A 176 11.56 5.19 -18.73
C GLY A 176 12.92 4.94 -18.08
N GLN A 177 13.03 4.98 -16.74
CA GLN A 177 14.27 4.71 -16.02
C GLN A 177 14.37 3.23 -15.64
N LEU A 178 15.50 2.59 -15.94
CA LEU A 178 15.71 1.18 -15.61
C LEU A 178 15.64 0.95 -14.10
N THR A 179 14.90 -0.08 -13.71
CA THR A 179 14.77 -0.55 -12.33
C THR A 179 14.45 -2.05 -12.36
N SER A 180 14.96 -2.80 -11.38
CA SER A 180 14.73 -4.24 -11.27
C SER A 180 13.53 -4.55 -10.38
N GLY A 181 12.36 -4.04 -10.74
CA GLY A 181 11.10 -4.32 -10.02
C GLY A 181 10.93 -3.62 -8.67
N LEU A 182 11.82 -2.69 -8.30
CA LEU A 182 11.71 -1.91 -7.06
C LEU A 182 12.08 -0.44 -7.30
N VAL A 183 11.15 0.46 -7.03
CA VAL A 183 11.37 1.91 -7.14
C VAL A 183 10.73 2.61 -5.96
N ARG A 184 11.40 3.65 -5.45
CA ARG A 184 10.77 4.62 -4.55
C ARG A 184 10.38 5.83 -5.36
N LEU A 185 9.16 6.30 -5.17
CA LEU A 185 8.63 7.52 -5.77
C LEU A 185 8.68 8.65 -4.75
N ASN A 186 9.02 9.84 -5.20
CA ASN A 186 8.89 11.07 -4.45
C ASN A 186 7.41 11.39 -4.21
N ALA A 187 7.15 12.37 -3.34
CA ALA A 187 5.80 12.81 -3.04
C ALA A 187 5.03 13.33 -4.27
N ASN A 188 5.69 13.68 -5.37
CA ASN A 188 5.06 14.08 -6.64
C ASN A 188 4.93 12.93 -7.65
N GLY A 189 5.29 11.70 -7.30
CA GLY A 189 5.19 10.53 -8.18
C GLY A 189 6.41 10.28 -9.07
N THR A 190 7.42 11.16 -9.08
CA THR A 190 8.65 10.91 -9.84
C THR A 190 9.57 9.89 -9.15
N PRO A 191 10.38 9.12 -9.89
CA PRO A 191 11.36 8.23 -9.26
C PRO A 191 12.38 8.98 -8.38
N ASP A 192 12.62 8.44 -7.18
CA ASP A 192 13.65 8.92 -6.27
C ASP A 192 15.02 8.38 -6.68
N ALA A 193 15.79 9.22 -7.38
CA ALA A 193 17.12 8.90 -7.87
C ALA A 193 18.11 8.46 -6.78
N ALA A 194 17.92 8.87 -5.52
CA ALA A 194 18.83 8.49 -4.44
C ALA A 194 18.77 6.98 -4.13
N LEU A 195 17.58 6.38 -4.23
CA LEU A 195 17.44 4.92 -4.08
C LEU A 195 17.94 4.18 -5.32
N LEU A 196 17.68 4.73 -6.53
CA LEU A 196 18.13 4.15 -7.78
C LEU A 196 19.66 4.09 -7.90
N LEU A 197 20.38 5.14 -7.49
CA LEU A 197 21.84 5.18 -7.51
C LEU A 197 22.49 4.21 -6.50
N THR A 198 21.79 3.91 -5.40
CA THR A 198 22.30 3.01 -4.35
C THR A 198 22.18 1.54 -4.78
N LEU A 199 21.14 1.16 -5.52
CA LEU A 199 20.96 -0.21 -6.04
C LEU A 199 21.89 -0.51 -7.22
N ALA A 200 22.21 0.47 -8.07
CA ALA A 200 23.17 0.29 -9.16
C ALA A 200 24.61 0.04 -8.66
N ARG A 201 24.96 0.55 -7.48
CA ARG A 201 26.27 0.37 -6.83
C ARG A 201 26.40 -0.95 -6.05
N ALA A 202 25.32 -1.70 -5.88
CA ALA A 202 25.31 -2.98 -5.18
C ALA A 202 25.72 -4.16 -6.07
N SER A 203 25.99 -3.95 -7.37
CA SER A 203 26.72 -4.91 -8.20
C SER A 203 28.18 -4.92 -7.73
N PRO A 204 28.68 -5.98 -7.07
CA PRO A 204 30.09 -6.02 -6.71
C PRO A 204 30.89 -5.99 -8.00
N GLU A 205 31.90 -5.12 -8.06
CA GLU A 205 33.00 -5.24 -9.01
C GLU A 205 33.76 -6.56 -8.74
N ALA A 206 33.17 -7.68 -9.16
CA ALA A 206 33.86 -8.94 -9.25
C ALA A 206 34.55 -9.00 -10.61
N SER A 207 35.63 -8.24 -10.78
CA SER A 207 36.73 -8.57 -11.71
C SER A 207 37.83 -7.49 -11.70
N SER A 208 38.41 -7.24 -10.52
CA SER A 208 39.84 -6.92 -10.53
C SER A 208 40.60 -8.24 -10.62
N PRO A 209 41.22 -8.61 -11.77
CA PRO A 209 42.11 -9.76 -11.77
C PRO A 209 43.28 -9.45 -10.86
N LEU A 210 43.47 -10.29 -9.84
CA LEU A 210 44.69 -10.32 -9.03
C LEU A 210 45.88 -10.42 -10.01
N ARG A 211 46.60 -9.32 -10.19
CA ARG A 211 47.90 -9.36 -10.86
C ARG A 211 48.86 -10.06 -9.91
N CYS A 212 49.12 -11.35 -10.15
CA CYS A 212 50.31 -11.99 -9.62
C CYS A 212 51.53 -11.25 -10.19
N SER A 213 52.21 -10.50 -9.34
CA SER A 213 53.53 -9.95 -9.65
C SER A 213 54.51 -11.14 -9.72
N PRO A 214 55.29 -11.32 -10.80
CA PRO A 214 56.32 -12.35 -10.80
C PRO A 214 57.40 -11.96 -9.80
N MET A 215 57.62 -12.81 -8.79
CA MET A 215 58.80 -12.73 -7.94
C MET A 215 60.04 -12.87 -8.83
N ALA A 216 60.89 -11.85 -8.78
CA ALA A 216 62.20 -11.86 -9.42
C ALA A 216 63.02 -13.01 -8.85
N ARG A 217 63.61 -13.81 -9.74
CA ARG A 217 64.73 -14.69 -9.43
C ARG A 217 65.91 -13.83 -9.00
N TYR A 218 66.55 -14.19 -7.89
CA TYR A 218 67.99 -14.12 -7.70
C TYR A 218 68.42 -15.35 -6.91
#